data_AF-A0A929FEI0-F1
#
_entry.id   AF-A0A929FEI0-F1
#
_cell.length_a   1.000
_cell.length_b   1.000
_cell.length_c   1.000
_cell.angle_alpha   90.00
_cell.angle_beta   90.00
_cell.angle_gamma   90.00
#
_symmetry.space_group_name_H-M   'P 1'
#
loop_
_entity.id
_entity.type
_entity.pdbx_description
1 polymer ?
#
loop_
_entity_poly.entity_id
_entity_poly.type
_entity_poly.pdbx_seq_one_letter_code
_entity_poly.pdbx_strand_id
1 'polypeptide(L)'
;MKFDVPTFQTEAMLLSATTSYYLRQLVHKNRGRLKFVVAPNAGIEAHVLADLDVVLTSLYLDDEAIQDTVNQLERLAFMHQALKEQGDIYAQQRSEIEKNILWLLGFLILEEKQPK
;
A
#
# COMPACT_ATOMS: atom_id res chain seq x y z
N MET A 1 -28.15 -31.33 2.31
CA MET A 1 -27.96 -30.00 1.69
C MET A 1 -26.51 -29.59 1.90
N LYS A 2 -25.67 -29.73 0.86
CA LYS A 2 -24.35 -29.13 0.85
C LYS A 2 -24.55 -27.71 0.33
N PHE A 3 -24.20 -26.71 1.12
CA PHE A 3 -24.13 -25.36 0.63
C PHE A 3 -22.92 -25.30 -0.31
N ASP A 4 -23.18 -25.29 -1.60
CA ASP A 4 -22.22 -24.79 -2.59
C ASP A 4 -22.05 -23.30 -2.26
N VAL A 5 -21.00 -23.01 -1.49
CA VAL A 5 -20.52 -21.63 -1.37
C VAL A 5 -19.89 -21.32 -2.71
N PRO A 6 -20.39 -20.34 -3.48
CA PRO A 6 -19.71 -19.95 -4.70
C PRO A 6 -18.30 -19.50 -4.29
N THR A 7 -17.32 -20.29 -4.66
CA THR A 7 -15.93 -19.86 -4.70
C THR A 7 -15.87 -18.77 -5.76
N PHE A 8 -16.11 -17.53 -5.35
CA PHE A 8 -15.81 -16.37 -6.17
C PHE A 8 -14.33 -16.50 -6.52
N GLN A 9 -14.05 -16.76 -7.79
CA GLN A 9 -12.72 -16.73 -8.34
C GLN A 9 -12.24 -15.28 -8.30
N THR A 10 -11.69 -14.85 -7.16
CA THR A 10 -11.05 -13.56 -6.97
C THR A 10 -9.64 -13.60 -7.59
N GLU A 11 -9.54 -13.93 -8.88
CA GLU A 11 -8.24 -14.13 -9.54
C GLU A 11 -7.59 -12.82 -10.04
N ALA A 12 -8.25 -11.66 -9.95
CA ALA A 12 -7.75 -10.41 -10.57
C ALA A 12 -7.39 -9.27 -9.61
N MET A 13 -7.82 -9.30 -8.34
CA MET A 13 -7.73 -8.14 -7.42
C MET A 13 -6.52 -8.12 -6.50
N LEU A 14 -5.58 -9.04 -6.67
CA LEU A 14 -4.46 -9.19 -5.74
C LEU A 14 -3.22 -8.50 -6.25
N LEU A 15 -2.49 -7.86 -5.34
CA LEU A 15 -1.15 -7.38 -5.62
C LEU A 15 -0.24 -8.56 -5.97
N SER A 16 0.61 -8.39 -6.97
CA SER A 16 1.65 -9.36 -7.29
C SER A 16 2.55 -9.61 -6.08
N ALA A 17 3.06 -10.83 -5.93
CA ALA A 17 3.89 -11.19 -4.79
C ALA A 17 5.12 -10.27 -4.64
N THR A 18 5.70 -9.83 -5.76
CA THR A 18 6.83 -8.90 -5.82
C THR A 18 6.43 -7.52 -5.29
N THR A 19 5.33 -6.97 -5.77
CA THR A 19 4.83 -5.65 -5.34
C THR A 19 4.39 -5.70 -3.88
N SER A 20 3.65 -6.73 -3.46
CA SER A 20 3.29 -6.95 -2.06
C SER A 20 4.51 -6.98 -1.15
N TYR A 21 5.55 -7.73 -1.51
CA TYR A 21 6.79 -7.76 -0.75
C TYR A 21 7.46 -6.38 -0.68
N TYR A 22 7.52 -5.67 -1.81
CA TYR A 22 8.12 -4.36 -1.88
C TYR A 22 7.39 -3.31 -1.05
N LEU A 23 6.07 -3.26 -1.15
CA LEU A 23 5.22 -2.36 -0.38
C LEU A 23 5.35 -2.62 1.12
N ARG A 24 5.40 -3.89 1.56
CA ARG A 24 5.69 -4.23 2.96
C ARG A 24 7.04 -3.67 3.42
N GLN A 25 8.08 -3.76 2.60
CA GLN A 25 9.37 -3.14 2.93
C GLN A 25 9.27 -1.61 3.03
N LEU A 26 8.51 -0.97 2.14
CA LEU A 26 8.32 0.48 2.12
C LEU A 26 7.59 0.97 3.38
N VAL A 27 6.53 0.26 3.79
CA VAL A 27 5.79 0.54 5.04
C VAL A 27 6.72 0.30 6.24
N HIS A 28 7.46 -0.80 6.26
CA HIS A 28 8.39 -1.11 7.35
C HIS A 28 9.47 -0.05 7.52
N LYS A 29 10.09 0.41 6.43
CA LYS A 29 11.07 1.51 6.41
C LYS A 29 10.52 2.79 7.04
N ASN A 30 9.21 3.03 6.91
CA ASN A 30 8.56 4.24 7.37
C ASN A 30 7.80 4.08 8.69
N ARG A 31 7.75 2.89 9.29
CA ARG A 31 6.88 2.54 10.43
C ARG A 31 6.90 3.55 11.60
N GLY A 32 8.06 4.12 11.91
CA GLY A 32 8.20 5.11 13.00
C GLY A 32 7.59 6.49 12.71
N ARG A 33 7.17 6.74 11.47
CA ARG A 33 6.64 8.03 10.99
C ARG A 33 5.34 7.87 10.20
N LEU A 34 4.65 6.74 10.29
CA LEU A 34 3.35 6.56 9.67
C LEU A 34 2.24 6.76 10.69
N LYS A 35 1.16 7.40 10.26
CA LYS A 35 -0.12 7.48 10.97
C LYS A 35 -1.22 6.97 10.08
N PHE A 36 -2.03 6.04 10.57
CA PHE A 36 -3.21 5.58 9.84
C PHE A 36 -4.29 6.67 9.84
N VAL A 37 -4.90 6.92 8.68
CA VAL A 37 -5.90 7.99 8.51
C VAL A 37 -7.31 7.50 8.86
N VAL A 38 -7.58 6.21 8.71
CA VAL A 38 -8.92 5.63 8.87
C VAL A 38 -9.12 5.13 10.30
N ALA A 39 -9.68 6.00 11.16
CA ALA A 39 -10.31 5.85 12.49
C ALA A 39 -9.88 4.74 13.52
N PRO A 40 -9.95 5.02 14.84
CA PRO A 40 -9.27 4.28 15.92
C PRO A 40 -9.86 2.91 16.31
N ASN A 41 -10.91 2.44 15.63
CA ASN A 41 -11.56 1.15 15.94
C ASN A 41 -11.08 0.01 15.03
N ALA A 42 -10.21 0.33 14.10
CA ALA A 42 -9.49 -0.63 13.29
C ALA A 42 -8.32 -1.16 14.12
N GLY A 43 -8.42 -2.37 14.69
CA GLY A 43 -7.29 -3.14 15.24
C GLY A 43 -6.26 -3.55 14.17
N ILE A 44 -6.00 -2.65 13.22
CA ILE A 44 -5.37 -2.86 11.92
C ILE A 44 -3.88 -2.52 11.98
N GLU A 45 -3.39 -1.82 13.00
CA GLU A 45 -1.97 -1.39 13.10
C GLU A 45 -0.97 -2.56 13.02
N ALA A 46 -1.33 -3.74 13.54
CA ALA A 46 -0.54 -4.97 13.42
C ALA A 46 -0.82 -5.76 12.13
N HIS A 47 -2.02 -5.58 11.54
CA HIS A 47 -2.50 -6.32 10.37
C HIS A 47 -2.03 -5.73 9.03
N VAL A 48 -1.73 -4.42 8.94
CA VAL A 48 -1.32 -3.79 7.66
C VAL A 48 -0.04 -4.38 7.06
N LEU A 49 0.85 -4.90 7.91
CA LEU A 49 2.09 -5.55 7.44
C LEU A 49 1.88 -7.03 7.07
N ALA A 50 0.80 -7.66 7.57
CA ALA A 50 0.55 -9.08 7.37
C ALA A 50 -0.08 -9.34 5.99
N ASP A 51 -1.09 -8.55 5.61
CA ASP A 51 -1.86 -8.80 4.39
C ASP A 51 -2.34 -7.48 3.75
N LEU A 52 -1.70 -7.08 2.64
CA LEU A 52 -2.02 -5.84 1.95
C LEU A 52 -3.33 -5.95 1.16
N ASP A 53 -3.72 -7.14 0.73
CA ASP A 53 -4.98 -7.33 -0.01
C ASP A 53 -6.17 -7.16 0.96
N VAL A 54 -6.03 -7.65 2.20
CA VAL A 54 -6.99 -7.38 3.28
C VAL A 54 -7.07 -5.88 3.62
N VAL A 55 -5.93 -5.17 3.56
CA VAL A 55 -5.92 -3.72 3.79
C VAL A 55 -6.70 -3.01 2.69
N LEU A 56 -6.45 -3.34 1.43
CA LEU A 56 -7.14 -2.72 0.30
C LEU A 56 -8.65 -2.99 0.34
N THR A 57 -9.06 -4.24 0.56
CA THR A 57 -10.48 -4.59 0.72
C THR A 57 -11.16 -3.94 1.93
N SER A 58 -10.39 -3.50 2.93
CA SER A 58 -10.91 -2.72 4.07
C SER A 58 -10.99 -1.21 3.81
N LEU A 59 -10.15 -0.69 2.91
CA LEU A 59 -10.06 0.74 2.58
C LEU A 59 -11.03 1.14 1.46
N TYR A 60 -11.30 0.21 0.53
CA TYR A 60 -12.10 0.44 -0.66
C TYR A 60 -13.33 -0.47 -0.63
N LEU A 61 -14.51 0.11 -0.88
CA LEU A 61 -15.80 -0.56 -0.67
C LEU A 61 -16.30 -1.34 -1.90
N ASP A 62 -15.74 -1.07 -3.07
CA ASP A 62 -16.15 -1.68 -4.32
C ASP A 62 -14.95 -2.26 -5.09
N ASP A 63 -15.26 -3.33 -5.82
CA ASP A 63 -14.32 -4.16 -6.57
C ASP A 63 -13.55 -3.37 -7.65
N GLU A 64 -14.20 -2.38 -8.27
CA GLU A 64 -13.58 -1.53 -9.29
C GLU A 64 -12.52 -0.61 -8.67
N ALA A 65 -12.84 0.05 -7.56
CA ALA A 65 -11.91 0.89 -6.82
C ALA A 65 -10.74 0.09 -6.23
N ILE A 66 -10.98 -1.15 -5.78
CA ILE A 66 -9.92 -2.06 -5.35
C ILE A 66 -8.99 -2.35 -6.53
N GLN A 67 -9.54 -2.76 -7.67
CA GLN A 67 -8.75 -3.12 -8.85
C GLN A 67 -7.93 -1.93 -9.39
N ASP A 68 -8.55 -0.75 -9.46
CA ASP A 68 -7.87 0.48 -9.87
C ASP A 68 -6.73 0.83 -8.93
N THR A 69 -6.94 0.66 -7.62
CA THR A 69 -5.90 0.91 -6.62
C THR A 69 -4.76 -0.10 -6.73
N VAL A 70 -5.06 -1.38 -6.95
CA VAL A 70 -4.04 -2.43 -7.18
C VAL A 70 -3.19 -2.08 -8.41
N ASN A 71 -3.83 -1.75 -9.53
CA ASN A 71 -3.13 -1.35 -10.76
C ASN A 71 -2.25 -0.11 -10.56
N GLN A 72 -2.73 0.87 -9.79
CA GLN A 72 -1.96 2.06 -9.43
C GLN A 72 -0.77 1.72 -8.54
N LEU A 73 -0.95 0.87 -7.53
CA LEU A 73 0.11 0.45 -6.62
C LEU A 73 1.20 -0.33 -7.35
N GLU A 74 0.83 -1.25 -8.26
CA GLU A 74 1.77 -1.97 -9.12
C GLU A 74 2.63 -1.00 -9.94
N ARG A 75 1.99 -0.05 -10.62
CA ARG A 75 2.68 0.95 -11.44
C ARG A 75 3.60 1.83 -10.60
N LEU A 76 3.12 2.33 -9.47
CA LEU A 76 3.89 3.20 -8.59
C LEU A 76 5.07 2.44 -7.95
N ALA A 77 4.88 1.20 -7.53
CA ALA A 77 5.94 0.35 -6.99
C ALA A 77 7.05 0.13 -8.03
N PHE A 78 6.67 -0.23 -9.26
CA PHE A 78 7.62 -0.37 -10.37
C PHE A 78 8.41 0.92 -10.62
N MET A 79 7.71 2.07 -10.71
CA MET A 79 8.37 3.37 -10.91
C MET A 79 9.31 3.73 -9.75
N HIS A 80 8.87 3.51 -8.52
CA HIS A 80 9.68 3.78 -7.33
C HIS A 80 10.95 2.91 -7.29
N GLN A 81 10.84 1.63 -7.67
CA GLN A 81 11.99 0.72 -7.81
C GLN A 81 12.96 1.20 -8.90
N ALA A 82 12.45 1.51 -10.09
CA ALA A 82 13.27 2.00 -11.21
C ALA A 82 14.02 3.29 -10.85
N LEU A 83 13.37 4.24 -10.17
CA LEU A 83 14.02 5.49 -9.73
C LEU A 83 15.01 5.27 -8.57
N LYS A 84 14.83 4.23 -7.76
CA LYS A 84 15.78 3.88 -6.69
C LYS A 84 17.13 3.47 -7.27
N GLU A 85 17.15 2.78 -8.41
CA GLU A 85 18.39 2.36 -9.09
C GLU A 85 19.16 3.54 -9.71
N GLN A 86 18.48 4.66 -9.95
CA GLN A 86 19.06 5.86 -10.58
C GLN A 86 19.67 6.86 -9.57
N GLY A 87 19.79 6.47 -8.29
CA GLY A 87 20.46 7.25 -7.26
C GLY A 87 19.68 8.48 -6.79
N ASP A 88 20.39 9.55 -6.42
CA ASP A 88 19.78 10.74 -5.81
C ASP A 88 19.26 11.78 -6.80
N ILE A 89 19.52 11.61 -8.09
CA ILE A 89 19.04 12.52 -9.15
C ILE A 89 17.52 12.66 -9.11
N TYR A 90 16.82 11.57 -8.74
CA TYR A 90 15.36 11.51 -8.66
C TYR A 90 14.85 11.38 -7.22
N ALA A 91 15.64 11.79 -6.23
CA ALA A 91 15.26 11.65 -4.81
C ALA A 91 13.91 12.32 -4.49
N GLN A 92 13.62 13.48 -5.07
CA GLN A 92 12.36 14.18 -4.87
C GLN A 92 11.17 13.41 -5.48
N GLN A 93 11.27 13.03 -6.76
CA GLN A 93 10.22 12.26 -7.44
C GLN A 93 9.97 10.91 -6.76
N ARG A 94 11.05 10.25 -6.33
CA ARG A 94 10.97 9.03 -5.54
C ARG A 94 10.21 9.27 -4.23
N SER A 95 10.49 10.37 -3.53
CA SER A 95 9.77 10.71 -2.30
C SER A 95 8.29 11.01 -2.54
N GLU A 96 7.94 11.64 -3.67
CA GLU A 96 6.55 11.91 -4.04
C GLU A 96 5.80 10.61 -4.35
N ILE A 97 6.43 9.69 -5.09
CA ILE A 97 5.86 8.36 -5.36
C ILE A 97 5.70 7.56 -4.05
N GLU A 98 6.70 7.60 -3.16
CA GLU A 98 6.62 6.94 -1.84
C GLU A 98 5.42 7.48 -1.03
N LYS A 99 5.23 8.81 -1.01
CA LYS A 99 4.07 9.46 -0.37
C LYS A 99 2.73 8.98 -0.98
N ASN A 100 2.65 8.91 -2.32
CA ASN A 100 1.43 8.45 -3.00
C ASN A 100 1.11 6.98 -2.71
N ILE A 101 2.12 6.11 -2.72
CA ILE A 101 1.96 4.70 -2.35
C ILE A 101 1.41 4.57 -0.94
N LEU A 102 2.03 5.26 0.03
CA LEU A 102 1.61 5.20 1.43
C LEU A 102 0.21 5.76 1.64
N TRP A 103 -0.14 6.81 0.90
CA TRP A 103 -1.49 7.39 0.92
C TRP A 103 -2.56 6.40 0.43
N LEU A 104 -2.32 5.69 -0.68
CA LEU A 104 -3.23 4.65 -1.18
C LEU A 104 -3.39 3.49 -0.19
N LEU A 105 -2.39 3.25 0.65
CA LEU A 105 -2.44 2.27 1.74
C LEU A 105 -3.06 2.84 3.03
N GLY A 106 -3.63 4.05 3.00
CA GLY A 106 -4.31 4.67 4.15
C GLY A 106 -3.37 5.30 5.18
N PHE A 107 -2.11 5.55 4.82
CA PHE A 107 -1.12 6.17 5.71
C PHE A 107 -0.84 7.63 5.38
N LEU A 108 -0.62 8.41 6.43
CA LEU A 108 0.03 9.72 6.40
C LEU A 108 1.46 9.61 6.91
N ILE A 109 2.40 10.25 6.22
CA ILE A 109 3.76 10.44 6.74
C ILE A 109 3.73 11.62 7.70
N LEU A 110 4.07 11.36 8.96
CA LEU A 110 4.36 12.37 9.97
C LEU A 110 5.78 12.87 9.70
N GLU A 111 5.93 14.02 9.05
CA GLU A 111 7.26 14.60 8.87
C GLU A 111 7.88 14.91 10.24
N GLU A 112 9.11 14.43 10.48
CA GLU A 112 9.93 15.00 11.54
C GLU A 112 10.14 16.47 11.20
N LYS A 113 9.84 17.34 12.17
CA LYS A 113 10.23 18.75 12.12
C LYS A 113 11.69 18.82 11.68
N GLN A 114 11.94 19.33 10.47
CA GLN A 114 13.28 19.73 10.06
C GLN A 114 13.84 20.64 11.18
N PRO A 115 14.98 20.30 11.81
CA PRO A 115 15.63 21.25 12.69
C PRO A 115 16.00 22.46 11.83
N LYS A 116 15.55 23.64 12.27
CA LYS A 116 15.96 24.94 11.71
C LYS A 116 17.47 25.13 11.82
#